data_AF-A0A1E4GVX0-F1
#
_entry.id   AF-A0A1E4GVX0-F1
#
_cell.length_a   1.000
_cell.length_b   1.000
_cell.length_c   1.000
_cell.angle_alpha   90.00
_cell.angle_beta   90.00
_cell.angle_gamma   90.00
#
_symmetry.space_group_name_H-M   'P 1'
#
loop_
_entity.id
_entity.type
_entity.pdbx_description
1 polymer ?
#
loop_
_entity_poly.entity_id
_entity_poly.type
_entity_poly.pdbx_seq_one_letter_code
_entity_poly.pdbx_strand_id
1 'polypeptide(L)'
;MEPPKEEQAMRLMICALAVSAFSMGAAAAGKAPSADAKATDAAARTASARTVYICDTTPETRRGFAREFGRTEFVTARDAVARGQAWAAPKCVTSLEAARLRELAAR
;
A
#
# COMPACT_ATOMS: atom_id res chain seq x y z
N MET A 1 44.51 -33.57 -20.90
CA MET A 1 44.39 -32.69 -19.71
C MET A 1 43.97 -31.34 -20.24
N GLU A 2 42.66 -31.11 -20.28
CA GLU A 2 42.02 -29.84 -20.63
C GLU A 2 40.87 -29.63 -19.62
N PRO A 3 40.78 -28.46 -18.96
CA PRO A 3 39.72 -28.12 -18.00
C PRO A 3 38.43 -27.61 -18.70
N PRO A 4 37.34 -27.43 -17.93
CA PRO A 4 35.99 -27.85 -18.34
C PRO A 4 35.11 -26.76 -18.98
N LYS A 5 34.11 -27.27 -19.72
CA LYS A 5 32.92 -26.59 -20.21
C LYS A 5 32.00 -26.24 -19.02
N GLU A 6 32.24 -25.10 -18.37
CA GLU A 6 31.16 -24.37 -17.71
C GLU A 6 30.13 -23.94 -18.75
N GLU A 7 28.88 -23.86 -18.31
CA GLU A 7 27.78 -23.24 -19.05
C GLU A 7 27.33 -24.03 -20.28
N GLN A 8 26.45 -24.99 -20.04
CA GLN A 8 25.13 -25.07 -20.67
C GLN A 8 24.55 -26.39 -20.24
N ALA A 9 23.79 -26.34 -19.15
CA ALA A 9 22.36 -26.23 -19.25
C ALA A 9 21.75 -27.62 -19.38
N MET A 10 20.48 -27.67 -19.05
CA MET A 10 19.60 -28.68 -19.61
C MET A 10 19.72 -30.05 -18.98
N ARG A 11 18.91 -30.17 -17.92
CA ARG A 11 18.10 -31.35 -17.62
C ARG A 11 18.89 -32.51 -17.04
N LEU A 12 18.15 -33.26 -16.23
CA LEU A 12 18.57 -34.50 -15.61
C LEU A 12 19.54 -34.21 -14.46
N MET A 13 19.33 -34.66 -13.25
CA MET A 13 18.49 -35.73 -12.76
C MET A 13 18.83 -35.77 -11.25
N ILE A 14 17.84 -36.07 -10.41
CA ILE A 14 18.04 -36.86 -9.18
C ILE A 14 18.75 -36.14 -8.02
N CYS A 15 17.96 -35.60 -7.09
CA CYS A 15 18.24 -35.81 -5.68
C CYS A 15 17.11 -36.64 -5.09
N ALA A 16 17.48 -37.84 -4.67
CA ALA A 16 16.63 -38.96 -4.35
C ALA A 16 15.93 -38.82 -2.98
N LEU A 17 14.69 -39.33 -2.97
CA LEU A 17 14.08 -40.17 -1.92
C LEU A 17 14.45 -39.88 -0.46
N ALA A 18 13.55 -39.19 0.24
CA ALA A 18 13.26 -39.48 1.64
C ALA A 18 11.74 -39.58 1.82
N VAL A 19 11.23 -40.81 1.71
CA VAL A 19 9.87 -41.17 2.11
C VAL A 19 9.74 -40.93 3.62
N SER A 20 8.88 -40.01 4.02
CA SER A 20 8.35 -39.96 5.38
C SER A 20 6.82 -39.86 5.31
N ALA A 21 6.19 -40.74 6.08
CA ALA A 21 4.80 -41.15 5.98
C ALA A 21 3.79 -39.99 6.04
N PHE A 22 2.83 -40.02 5.12
CA PHE A 22 1.59 -39.26 5.21
C PHE A 22 0.72 -39.91 6.30
N SER A 23 0.82 -39.42 7.54
CA SER A 23 -0.14 -39.72 8.58
C SER A 23 -1.39 -38.88 8.36
N MET A 24 -2.48 -39.58 8.00
CA MET A 24 -3.84 -39.05 7.92
C MET A 24 -4.27 -38.53 9.30
N GLY A 25 -4.13 -37.23 9.54
CA GLY A 25 -4.63 -36.53 10.72
C GLY A 25 -5.97 -35.86 10.41
N ALA A 26 -7.05 -36.42 10.93
CA ALA A 26 -8.40 -35.92 10.78
C ALA A 26 -8.56 -34.48 11.33
N ALA A 27 -9.29 -33.69 10.55
CA ALA A 27 -10.03 -32.48 10.89
C ALA A 27 -9.98 -32.00 12.36
N ALA A 28 -9.27 -30.89 12.57
CA ALA A 28 -9.70 -29.86 13.49
C ALA A 28 -9.46 -28.51 12.80
N ALA A 29 -10.46 -28.06 12.05
CA ALA A 29 -10.52 -26.70 11.50
C ALA A 29 -10.70 -25.72 12.66
N GLY A 30 -9.61 -25.45 13.39
CA GLY A 30 -9.51 -24.25 14.20
C GLY A 30 -9.63 -23.07 13.25
N LYS A 31 -10.72 -22.29 13.38
CA LYS A 31 -10.89 -21.02 12.69
C LYS A 31 -9.64 -20.17 12.98
N ALA A 32 -8.70 -20.13 12.04
CA ALA A 32 -7.73 -19.07 12.01
C ALA A 32 -8.54 -17.76 11.90
N PRO A 33 -8.31 -16.76 12.76
CA PRO A 33 -8.98 -15.47 12.59
C PRO A 33 -8.60 -14.96 11.20
N SER A 34 -9.59 -14.92 10.32
CA SER A 34 -9.41 -14.57 8.91
C SER A 34 -8.70 -13.23 8.80
N ALA A 35 -7.58 -13.22 8.07
CA ALA A 35 -6.86 -12.00 7.69
C ALA A 35 -7.78 -10.98 7.01
N ASP A 36 -8.88 -11.44 6.40
CA ASP A 36 -9.97 -10.62 5.87
C ASP A 36 -10.50 -9.58 6.84
N ALA A 37 -10.75 -9.92 8.11
CA ALA A 37 -11.36 -8.98 9.06
C ALA A 37 -10.44 -7.77 9.35
N LYS A 38 -9.13 -8.03 9.45
CA LYS A 38 -8.10 -6.98 9.62
C LYS A 38 -7.92 -6.16 8.34
N ALA A 39 -8.01 -6.80 7.17
CA ALA A 39 -7.91 -6.12 5.88
C ALA A 39 -9.12 -5.21 5.61
N THR A 40 -10.34 -5.64 5.91
CA THR A 40 -11.55 -4.81 5.81
C THR A 40 -11.52 -3.61 6.74
N ASP A 41 -10.99 -3.76 7.96
CA ASP A 41 -10.90 -2.65 8.91
C ASP A 41 -9.84 -1.62 8.51
N ALA A 42 -8.71 -2.05 7.94
CA ALA A 42 -7.72 -1.14 7.37
C ALA A 42 -8.25 -0.40 6.12
N ALA A 43 -8.96 -1.11 5.24
CA ALA A 43 -9.59 -0.51 4.05
C ALA A 43 -10.69 0.49 4.44
N ALA A 44 -11.54 0.16 5.42
CA ALA A 44 -12.58 1.04 5.94
C ALA A 44 -12.00 2.29 6.63
N ARG A 45 -10.92 2.13 7.42
CA ARG A 45 -10.18 3.26 7.98
C ARG A 45 -9.59 4.16 6.89
N THR A 46 -9.10 3.58 5.80
CA THR A 46 -8.57 4.34 4.65
C THR A 46 -9.67 5.05 3.86
N ALA A 47 -10.84 4.41 3.69
CA ALA A 47 -12.01 5.02 3.03
C ALA A 47 -12.60 6.20 3.83
N SER A 48 -12.44 6.21 5.15
CA SER A 48 -12.80 7.34 6.01
C SER A 48 -11.70 8.40 6.16
N ALA A 49 -10.49 8.11 5.69
CA ALA A 49 -9.36 9.02 5.79
C ALA A 49 -9.41 10.04 4.65
N ARG A 50 -9.42 11.31 5.01
CA ARG A 50 -9.36 12.40 4.05
C ARG A 50 -8.02 12.40 3.33
N THR A 51 -8.06 12.11 2.04
CA THR A 51 -6.85 12.02 1.21
C THR A 51 -6.38 13.43 0.83
N VAL A 52 -5.10 13.70 1.12
CA VAL A 52 -4.38 14.88 0.62
C VAL A 52 -3.23 14.45 -0.27
N TYR A 53 -3.01 15.19 -1.36
CA TYR A 53 -1.85 15.04 -2.24
C TYR A 53 -0.90 16.22 -2.06
N ILE A 54 0.40 15.96 -2.21
CA ILE A 54 1.40 17.03 -2.23
C ILE A 54 1.44 17.59 -3.65
N CYS A 55 1.07 18.86 -3.80
CA CYS A 55 0.94 19.52 -5.09
C CYS A 55 1.81 20.79 -5.13
N ASP A 56 2.55 20.99 -6.23
CA ASP A 56 3.09 22.30 -6.57
C ASP A 56 1.98 23.28 -6.99
N THR A 57 2.24 24.57 -6.82
CA THR A 57 1.24 25.62 -7.13
C THR A 57 1.18 25.98 -8.61
N THR A 58 1.96 25.29 -9.44
CA THR A 58 2.10 25.52 -10.88
C THR A 58 0.82 25.20 -11.65
N PRO A 59 0.57 25.87 -12.78
CA PRO A 59 -0.59 25.60 -13.63
C PRO A 59 -0.66 24.14 -14.13
N GLU A 60 0.49 23.52 -14.36
CA GLU A 60 0.62 22.14 -14.86
C GLU A 60 0.05 21.16 -13.85
N THR A 61 0.47 21.27 -12.59
CA THR A 61 0.00 20.42 -11.49
C THR A 61 -1.49 20.61 -11.25
N ARG A 62 -1.98 21.86 -11.27
CA ARG A 62 -3.41 22.15 -11.14
C ARG A 62 -4.22 21.49 -12.25
N ARG A 63 -3.79 21.60 -13.51
CA ARG A 63 -4.47 20.96 -14.64
C ARG A 63 -4.47 19.44 -14.53
N GLY A 64 -3.34 18.85 -14.14
CA GLY A 64 -3.24 17.39 -13.93
C GLY A 64 -4.20 16.91 -12.86
N PHE A 65 -4.13 17.53 -11.68
CA PHE A 65 -5.02 17.20 -10.57
C PHE A 65 -6.50 17.40 -10.92
N ALA A 66 -6.83 18.48 -11.63
CA ALA A 66 -8.18 18.78 -12.04
C ALA A 66 -8.77 17.76 -13.04
N ARG A 67 -7.93 17.20 -13.92
CA ARG A 67 -8.38 16.16 -14.86
C ARG A 67 -8.75 14.86 -14.16
N GLU A 68 -8.08 14.54 -13.06
CA GLU A 68 -8.28 13.27 -12.33
C GLU A 68 -9.35 13.40 -11.24
N PHE A 69 -9.31 14.48 -10.47
CA PHE A 69 -10.13 14.66 -9.26
C PHE A 69 -11.12 15.84 -9.35
N GLY A 70 -11.18 16.53 -10.50
CA GLY A 70 -12.10 17.63 -10.76
C GLY A 70 -11.51 19.00 -10.46
N ARG A 71 -11.66 19.51 -9.24
CA ARG A 71 -11.15 20.85 -8.89
C ARG A 71 -9.93 20.74 -7.99
N THR A 72 -8.89 21.52 -8.30
CA THR A 72 -7.75 21.67 -7.41
C THR A 72 -8.10 22.65 -6.30
N GLU A 73 -8.12 22.16 -5.06
CA GLU A 73 -8.29 22.99 -3.87
C GLU A 73 -7.13 22.75 -2.92
N PHE A 74 -6.47 23.83 -2.52
CA PHE A 74 -5.36 23.78 -1.57
C PHE A 74 -5.88 23.99 -0.15
N VAL A 75 -5.44 23.15 0.78
CA VAL A 75 -5.77 23.22 2.20
C VAL A 75 -4.49 23.30 3.04
N THR A 76 -4.59 23.77 4.28
CA THR A 76 -3.46 23.77 5.21
C THR A 76 -3.35 22.44 5.96
N ALA A 77 -2.22 22.21 6.62
CA ALA A 77 -2.03 21.07 7.52
C ALA A 77 -3.09 21.03 8.63
N ARG A 78 -3.50 22.21 9.13
CA ARG A 78 -4.53 22.32 10.17
C ARG A 78 -5.90 21.91 9.66
N ASP A 79 -6.25 22.33 8.45
CA ASP A 79 -7.52 21.95 7.82
C ASP A 79 -7.56 20.45 7.53
N ALA A 80 -6.42 19.87 7.15
CA ALA A 80 -6.31 18.43 6.88
C ALA A 80 -6.52 17.57 8.14
N VAL A 81 -6.08 18.02 9.32
CA VAL A 81 -6.30 17.30 10.60
C VAL A 81 -7.60 17.67 11.32
N ALA A 82 -8.26 18.77 10.93
CA ALA A 82 -9.48 19.23 11.59
C ALA A 82 -10.56 18.15 11.57
N ARG A 83 -11.21 17.79 12.69
CA ARG A 83 -12.26 16.76 12.68
C ARG A 83 -13.59 17.32 12.17
N GLY A 84 -14.46 16.44 11.64
CA GLY A 84 -15.85 16.80 11.28
C GLY A 84 -16.10 17.35 9.87
N GLN A 85 -15.08 17.56 9.04
CA GLN A 85 -15.27 18.04 7.67
C GLN A 85 -15.23 16.89 6.67
N ALA A 86 -16.33 16.57 6.01
CA ALA A 86 -16.33 15.57 4.93
C ALA A 86 -15.86 16.22 3.63
N TRP A 87 -14.96 15.58 2.89
CA TRP A 87 -14.55 16.03 1.56
C TRP A 87 -15.12 15.09 0.50
N ALA A 88 -15.74 15.67 -0.52
CA ALA A 88 -16.23 14.91 -1.67
C ALA A 88 -15.10 14.50 -2.65
N ALA A 89 -13.94 15.16 -2.57
CA ALA A 89 -12.79 14.92 -3.43
C ALA A 89 -11.49 15.15 -2.64
N PRO A 90 -10.38 14.51 -3.03
CA PRO A 90 -9.08 14.76 -2.42
C PRO A 90 -8.66 16.23 -2.59
N LYS A 91 -7.84 16.72 -1.66
CA LYS A 91 -7.34 18.10 -1.64
C LYS A 91 -5.82 18.12 -1.84
N CYS A 92 -5.29 19.26 -2.26
CA CYS A 92 -3.86 19.50 -2.36
C CYS A 92 -3.32 20.15 -1.08
N VAL A 93 -2.10 19.81 -0.71
CA VAL A 93 -1.27 20.52 0.26
C VAL A 93 0.06 20.88 -0.39
N THR A 94 0.69 21.98 0.03
CA THR A 94 2.05 22.30 -0.43
C THR A 94 3.07 21.40 0.28
N SER A 95 4.30 21.32 -0.23
CA SER A 95 5.38 20.56 0.43
C SER A 95 5.65 21.02 1.86
N LEU A 96 5.53 22.34 2.13
CA LEU A 96 5.67 22.90 3.47
C LEU A 96 4.52 22.45 4.39
N GLU A 97 3.28 22.51 3.92
CA GLU A 97 2.12 22.06 4.69
C GLU A 97 2.13 20.53 4.90
N ALA A 98 2.65 19.77 3.94
CA ALA A 98 2.82 18.32 4.10
C ALA A 98 3.83 17.98 5.21
N ALA A 99 4.93 18.74 5.34
CA ALA A 99 5.86 18.59 6.46
C ALA A 99 5.18 18.89 7.81
N ARG A 100 4.45 20.01 7.90
CA ARG A 100 3.65 20.38 9.08
C ARG A 100 2.59 19.34 9.42
N LEU A 101 1.95 18.75 8.41
CA LEU A 101 0.94 17.70 8.59
C LEU A 101 1.54 16.47 9.26
N ARG A 102 2.75 16.05 8.85
CA ARG A 102 3.47 14.93 9.48
C ARG A 102 3.80 15.24 10.95
N GLU A 103 4.24 16.46 11.25
CA GLU A 103 4.51 16.89 12.62
C GLU A 103 3.25 16.89 13.50
N LEU A 104 2.11 17.31 12.94
CA LEU A 104 0.82 17.30 13.65
C LEU A 104 0.28 15.89 13.87
N ALA A 105 0.49 14.99 12.91
CA ALA A 105 0.05 13.60 13.00
C ALA A 105 0.90 12.75 13.96
N ALA A 106 2.11 13.19 14.28
CA ALA A 106 3.00 12.52 15.23
C ALA A 106 2.73 12.87 16.71
N ARG A 107 1.79 13.78 16.97
CA ARG A 107 1.40 14.22 18.32
C ARG A 107 0.20 13.44 18.82
#